data_AF-A0A951CKI5-F1
#
_entry.id   AF-A0A951CKI5-F1
#
_cell.length_a   1.000
_cell.length_b   1.000
_cell.length_c   1.000
_cell.angle_alpha   90.00
_cell.angle_beta   90.00
_cell.angle_gamma   90.00
#
_symmetry.space_group_name_H-M   'P 1'
#
loop_
_entity.id
_entity.type
_entity.pdbx_description
1 polymer ?
#
loop_
_entity_poly.entity_id
_entity_poly.type
_entity_poly.pdbx_seq_one_letter_code
_entity_poly.pdbx_strand_id
1 'polypeptide(L)'
;MRRTPTAALHGFVPFPADRAARYRAAGYWTGRTVDSLLSDAARRWPERVAVLDAAQPSARQHGLRFADLDKRAGQAAAALNALGIAPGDRVLLQLPNTYQFAVALFGL
;
A
#
# COMPACT_ATOMS: atom_id res chain seq x y z
N MET A 1 14.20 -16.67 0.22
CA MET A 1 13.20 -16.89 -0.85
C MET A 1 13.62 -16.13 -2.09
N ARG A 2 13.89 -16.82 -3.20
CA ARG A 2 14.13 -16.16 -4.50
C ARG A 2 12.76 -15.71 -5.05
N ARG A 3 12.52 -14.40 -5.17
CA ARG A 3 11.29 -13.87 -5.78
C ARG A 3 11.35 -14.13 -7.29
N THR A 4 10.42 -14.94 -7.79
CA THR A 4 10.19 -15.15 -9.22
C THR A 4 9.85 -13.80 -9.86
N PRO A 5 10.44 -13.43 -11.02
CA PRO A 5 10.06 -12.21 -11.70
C PRO A 5 8.58 -12.32 -12.11
N THR A 6 7.74 -11.44 -11.58
CA THR A 6 6.35 -11.30 -12.02
C THR A 6 6.36 -11.00 -13.51
N ALA A 7 5.70 -11.84 -14.31
CA ALA A 7 5.46 -11.54 -15.72
C ALA A 7 4.82 -10.14 -15.82
N ALA A 8 5.24 -9.35 -16.80
CA ALA A 8 4.70 -8.00 -16.99
C ALA A 8 3.16 -8.07 -17.06
N LEU A 9 2.48 -7.19 -16.32
CA LEU A 9 1.02 -7.11 -16.33
C LEU A 9 0.53 -6.91 -17.77
N HIS A 10 -0.52 -7.62 -18.17
CA HIS A 10 -1.11 -7.44 -19.49
C HIS A 10 -1.53 -5.97 -19.70
N GLY A 11 -1.09 -5.37 -20.81
CA GLY A 11 -1.31 -3.96 -21.12
C GLY A 11 -0.27 -2.99 -20.53
N PHE A 12 0.70 -3.47 -19.76
CA PHE A 12 1.81 -2.64 -19.27
C PHE A 12 2.87 -2.47 -20.35
N VAL A 13 3.14 -1.22 -20.74
CA VAL A 13 4.28 -0.87 -21.59
C VAL A 13 5.44 -0.48 -20.66
N PRO A 14 6.52 -1.29 -20.59
CA PRO A 14 7.63 -0.98 -19.70
C PRO A 14 8.39 0.27 -20.16
N PHE A 15 9.03 0.94 -19.21
CA PHE A 15 9.99 2.00 -19.54
C PHE A 15 11.16 1.42 -20.34
N PRO A 16 11.72 2.16 -21.31
CA PRO A 16 12.97 1.79 -21.97
C PRO A 16 14.08 1.48 -20.95
N ALA A 17 14.87 0.44 -21.21
CA ALA A 17 15.81 -0.14 -20.25
C ALA A 17 16.89 0.87 -19.79
N ASP A 18 17.36 1.71 -20.72
CA ASP A 18 18.31 2.80 -20.48
C ASP A 18 17.73 3.85 -19.53
N ARG A 19 16.47 4.25 -19.73
CA ARG A 19 15.78 5.23 -18.88
C ARG A 19 15.52 4.67 -17.49
N ALA A 20 15.08 3.42 -17.40
CA ALA A 20 14.88 2.72 -16.14
C ALA A 20 16.20 2.59 -15.36
N ALA A 21 17.32 2.28 -16.03
CA ALA A 21 18.64 2.25 -15.42
C ALA A 21 19.05 3.63 -14.89
N ARG A 22 18.83 4.70 -15.68
CA ARG A 22 19.12 6.07 -15.28
C ARG A 22 18.33 6.50 -14.05
N TYR A 23 17.05 6.18 -13.96
CA TYR A 23 16.22 6.51 -12.79
C TYR A 23 16.63 5.76 -11.51
N ARG A 24 17.10 4.52 -11.64
CA ARG A 24 17.66 3.77 -10.50
C ARG A 24 19.00 4.37 -10.07
N ALA A 25 19.91 4.65 -11.02
CA ALA A 25 21.22 5.25 -10.74
C ALA A 25 21.10 6.64 -10.10
N ALA A 26 20.11 7.44 -10.50
CA ALA A 26 19.82 8.75 -9.91
C ALA A 26 19.08 8.68 -8.56
N GLY A 27 18.72 7.49 -8.08
CA GLY A 27 18.02 7.30 -6.80
C GLY A 27 16.52 7.62 -6.81
N TYR A 28 15.92 7.94 -7.96
CA TYR A 28 14.48 8.18 -8.06
C TYR A 28 13.68 6.89 -7.87
N TRP A 29 14.19 5.78 -8.41
CA TRP A 29 13.60 4.45 -8.25
C TRP A 29 14.42 3.65 -7.24
N THR A 30 13.98 3.67 -5.99
CA THR A 30 14.67 3.08 -4.84
C THR A 30 14.51 1.56 -4.72
N GLY A 31 13.73 0.93 -5.61
CA GLY A 31 13.40 -0.50 -5.53
C GLY A 31 12.43 -0.86 -4.40
N ARG A 32 11.89 0.15 -3.68
CA ARG A 32 10.88 -0.04 -2.65
C ARG A 32 9.49 -0.20 -3.27
N THR A 33 8.69 -1.07 -2.68
CA THR A 33 7.27 -1.23 -3.00
C THR A 33 6.45 -0.18 -2.27
N VAL A 34 5.23 0.08 -2.75
CA VAL A 34 4.32 1.04 -2.10
C VAL A 34 3.97 0.60 -0.67
N ASP A 35 3.70 -0.68 -0.43
CA ASP A 35 3.40 -1.21 0.92
C ASP A 35 4.54 -0.97 1.92
N SER A 36 5.80 -1.08 1.45
CA SER A 36 6.96 -0.90 2.32
C SER A 36 7.03 0.51 2.92
N LEU A 37 6.39 1.51 2.29
CA LEU A 37 6.28 2.86 2.85
C LEU A 37 5.53 2.85 4.18
N LEU A 38 4.41 2.12 4.25
CA LEU A 38 3.61 2.01 5.46
C LEU A 38 4.31 1.18 6.52
N SER A 39 4.81 -0.01 6.17
CA SER A 39 5.43 -0.89 7.16
C SER A 39 6.75 -0.32 7.72
N ASP A 40 7.53 0.42 6.91
CA ASP A 40 8.69 1.16 7.42
C ASP A 40 8.28 2.29 8.36
N ALA A 41 7.23 3.05 8.02
CA ALA A 41 6.73 4.12 8.87
C ALA A 41 6.15 3.58 10.19
N ALA A 42 5.44 2.45 10.17
CA ALA A 42 4.93 1.78 11.35
C ALA A 42 6.04 1.29 12.29
N ARG A 43 7.15 0.78 11.75
CA ARG A 43 8.34 0.44 12.54
C ARG A 43 9.03 1.68 13.11
N ARG A 44 9.11 2.76 12.34
CA ARG A 44 9.85 3.98 12.70
C ARG A 44 9.09 4.87 13.69
N TRP A 45 7.77 4.97 13.55
CA TRP A 45 6.91 5.89 14.28
C TRP A 45 5.56 5.26 14.65
N PRO A 46 5.54 4.14 15.40
CA PRO A 46 4.33 3.35 15.62
C PRO A 46 3.18 4.16 16.23
N GLU A 47 3.51 5.06 17.17
CA GLU A 47 2.53 5.85 17.93
C GLU A 47 2.12 7.16 17.25
N ARG A 48 2.75 7.55 16.14
CA ARG A 48 2.36 8.79 15.43
C ARG A 48 1.10 8.56 14.62
N VAL A 49 0.25 9.58 14.56
CA VAL A 49 -0.95 9.59 13.71
C VAL A 49 -0.53 9.55 12.24
N ALA A 50 -1.04 8.56 11.50
CA ALA A 50 -0.81 8.37 10.08
C ALA A 50 -1.90 9.04 9.22
N VAL A 51 -3.16 8.90 9.64
CA VAL A 51 -4.33 9.44 8.94
C VAL A 51 -5.37 9.87 9.94
N LEU A 52 -5.99 11.02 9.71
CA LEU A 52 -7.16 11.50 10.45
C LEU A 52 -8.39 11.41 9.55
N ASP A 53 -9.54 11.16 10.15
CA ASP A 53 -10.83 11.04 9.47
C ASP A 53 -11.81 12.08 9.98
N ALA A 54 -12.04 13.10 9.15
CA ALA A 54 -12.94 14.19 9.45
C ALA A 54 -14.42 13.83 9.23
N ALA A 55 -14.72 12.72 8.55
CA ALA A 55 -16.10 12.29 8.25
C ALA A 55 -16.80 11.65 9.47
N GLN A 56 -16.09 11.46 10.58
CA GLN A 56 -16.62 10.88 11.82
C GLN A 56 -16.40 11.82 13.03
N PRO A 57 -17.12 12.97 13.11
CA PRO A 57 -16.95 13.95 14.19
C PRO A 57 -17.22 13.42 15.60
N SER A 58 -18.05 12.37 15.71
CA SER A 58 -18.52 11.80 16.99
C SER A 58 -17.78 10.53 17.41
N ALA A 59 -16.89 9.98 16.58
CA ALA A 59 -16.14 8.77 16.94
C ALA A 59 -14.93 9.13 17.82
N ARG A 60 -14.80 8.46 18.97
CA ARG A 60 -13.67 8.57 19.92
C ARG A 60 -12.28 8.34 19.29
N GLN A 61 -12.21 7.84 18.06
CA GLN A 61 -10.97 7.65 17.29
C GLN A 61 -11.11 8.37 15.96
N HIS A 62 -10.55 9.59 15.90
CA HIS A 62 -10.61 10.47 14.74
C HIS A 62 -9.51 10.16 13.70
N GLY A 63 -8.92 8.96 13.74
CA GLY A 63 -7.78 8.58 12.91
C GLY A 63 -7.06 7.31 13.36
N LEU A 64 -6.06 6.89 12.58
CA LEU A 64 -5.21 5.74 12.86
C LEU A 64 -3.77 6.18 13.04
N ARG A 65 -3.09 5.59 14.03
CA ARG A 65 -1.62 5.65 14.13
C ARG A 65 -0.99 4.73 13.09
N PHE A 66 0.30 4.92 12.79
CA PHE A 66 0.98 4.10 11.79
C PHE A 66 0.91 2.60 12.11
N ALA A 67 1.10 2.21 13.39
CA ALA A 67 1.00 0.81 13.79
C ALA A 67 -0.42 0.24 13.60
N ASP A 68 -1.45 1.04 13.89
CA ASP A 68 -2.84 0.62 13.76
C ASP A 68 -3.25 0.50 12.28
N LEU A 69 -2.76 1.41 11.43
CA LEU A 69 -2.99 1.36 9.99
C LEU A 69 -2.30 0.15 9.33
N ASP A 70 -1.03 -0.11 9.65
CA ASP A 70 -0.29 -1.28 9.15
C ASP A 70 -0.94 -2.60 9.58
N LYS A 71 -1.37 -2.70 10.84
CA LYS A 71 -2.12 -3.86 11.33
C LYS A 71 -3.43 -4.07 10.58
N ARG A 72 -4.22 -3.00 10.38
CA ARG A 72 -5.51 -3.08 9.67
C ARG A 72 -5.33 -3.41 8.19
N ALA A 73 -4.32 -2.84 7.54
CA ALA A 73 -3.95 -3.17 6.16
C ALA A 73 -3.58 -4.66 6.03
N GLY A 74 -2.76 -5.19 6.95
CA GLY A 74 -2.43 -6.62 6.98
C GLY A 74 -3.65 -7.53 7.18
N GLN A 75 -4.59 -7.13 8.05
CA GLN A 75 -5.86 -7.85 8.22
C GLN A 75 -6.73 -7.82 6.96
N ALA A 76 -6.81 -6.66 6.29
CA ALA A 76 -7.51 -6.52 5.02
C ALA A 76 -6.88 -7.40 3.93
N ALA A 77 -5.56 -7.39 3.81
CA ALA A 77 -4.83 -8.24 2.86
C ALA A 77 -5.12 -9.74 3.08
N ALA A 78 -5.10 -10.19 4.34
CA ALA A 78 -5.43 -11.57 4.67
C ALA A 78 -6.88 -11.93 4.29
N ALA A 79 -7.82 -11.04 4.56
CA ALA A 79 -9.23 -11.25 4.22
C ALA A 79 -9.47 -11.26 2.69
N LEU A 80 -8.86 -10.32 1.95
CA LEU A 80 -8.97 -10.24 0.49
C LEU A 80 -8.37 -11.48 -0.19
N ASN A 81 -7.22 -11.96 0.31
CA ASN A 81 -6.63 -13.21 -0.15
C ASN A 81 -7.56 -14.41 0.13
N ALA A 82 -8.17 -14.49 1.32
CA ALA A 82 -9.14 -15.52 1.64
C ALA A 82 -10.41 -15.49 0.76
N LEU A 83 -10.75 -14.32 0.19
CA LEU A 83 -11.82 -14.15 -0.80
C LEU A 83 -11.38 -14.49 -2.23
N GLY A 84 -10.12 -14.92 -2.43
CA GLY A 84 -9.59 -15.35 -3.71
C GLY A 84 -8.90 -14.26 -4.53
N ILE A 85 -8.69 -13.05 -3.97
CA ILE A 85 -7.94 -12.00 -4.65
C ILE A 85 -6.45 -12.33 -4.62
N ALA A 86 -5.82 -12.39 -5.80
CA ALA A 86 -4.45 -12.83 -5.98
C ALA A 86 -3.55 -11.73 -6.59
N PRO A 87 -2.21 -11.85 -6.44
CA PRO A 87 -1.28 -10.94 -7.10
C PRO A 87 -1.52 -10.84 -8.60
N GLY A 88 -1.74 -9.62 -9.09
CA GLY A 88 -2.03 -9.32 -10.50
C GLY A 88 -3.51 -9.09 -10.81
N ASP A 89 -4.41 -9.39 -9.87
CA ASP A 89 -5.82 -9.02 -9.98
C ASP A 89 -5.99 -7.49 -9.93
N ARG A 90 -7.04 -7.02 -10.60
CA ARG A 90 -7.40 -5.60 -10.65
C ARG A 90 -8.63 -5.40 -9.79
N VAL A 91 -8.52 -4.55 -8.77
CA VAL A 91 -9.60 -4.25 -7.83
C VAL A 91 -9.95 -2.77 -7.94
N LEU A 92 -11.23 -2.48 -8.22
CA LEU A 92 -11.74 -1.10 -8.24
C LEU A 92 -12.01 -0.64 -6.80
N LEU A 93 -11.35 0.42 -6.37
CA LEU A 93 -11.63 1.09 -5.09
C LEU A 93 -12.48 2.34 -5.32
N GLN A 94 -13.73 2.30 -4.86
CA GLN A 94 -14.61 3.47 -4.80
C GLN A 94 -15.10 3.66 -3.36
N LEU A 95 -14.38 4.51 -2.61
CA LEU A 95 -14.67 4.81 -1.21
C LEU A 95 -14.73 6.33 -1.00
N PRO A 96 -15.47 6.81 0.00
CA PRO A 96 -15.38 8.21 0.45
C PRO A 96 -13.99 8.52 1.03
N ASN A 97 -13.72 9.80 1.30
CA ASN A 97 -12.47 10.28 1.90
C ASN A 97 -12.39 9.92 3.40
N THR A 98 -12.20 8.63 3.69
CA THR A 98 -12.12 8.08 5.04
C THR A 98 -10.85 7.22 5.18
N TYR A 99 -10.44 6.91 6.42
CA TYR A 99 -9.22 6.11 6.61
C TYR A 99 -9.34 4.68 6.03
N GLN A 100 -10.56 4.19 5.80
CA GLN A 100 -10.81 2.89 5.16
C GLN A 100 -10.23 2.83 3.75
N PHE A 101 -10.14 3.96 3.03
CA PHE A 101 -9.44 4.01 1.75
C PHE A 101 -7.96 3.63 1.91
N ALA A 102 -7.26 4.19 2.91
CA ALA A 102 -5.87 3.87 3.17
C ALA A 102 -5.71 2.39 3.58
N VAL A 103 -6.62 1.87 4.42
CA VAL A 103 -6.63 0.45 4.79
C VAL A 103 -6.79 -0.46 3.57
N ALA A 104 -7.72 -0.13 2.67
CA ALA A 104 -7.96 -0.91 1.45
C ALA A 104 -6.78 -0.81 0.47
N LEU A 105 -6.22 0.39 0.27
CA LEU A 105 -5.08 0.63 -0.62
C LEU A 105 -3.83 -0.15 -0.19
N PHE A 106 -3.49 -0.14 1.11
CA PHE A 106 -2.33 -0.88 1.62
C PHE A 106 -2.61 -2.37 1.87
N GLY A 107 -3.88 -2.78 1.85
CA GLY A 107 -4.28 -4.17 1.92
C GLY A 107 -4.28 -4.91 0.57
N LEU A 108 -4.13 -4.18 -0.54
CA LEU A 108 -4.03 -4.70 -1.92
C LEU A 108 -2.58 -4.63 -2.42
#